data_AF-A0A3D4H2R1-F1
#
_entry.id   AF-A0A3D4H2R1-F1
#
_cell.length_a   1.000
_cell.length_b   1.000
_cell.length_c   1.000
_cell.angle_alpha   90.00
_cell.angle_beta   90.00
_cell.angle_gamma   90.00
#
_symmetry.space_group_name_H-M   'P 1'
#
loop_
_entity.id
_entity.type
_entity.pdbx_description
1 polymer ?
#
loop_
_entity_poly.entity_id
_entity_poly.type
_entity_poly.pdbx_seq_one_letter_code
_entity_poly.pdbx_strand_id
1 'polypeptide(L)'
;MGRNLKCALVVAGLVAPGFVLTGLVRSVEVKMEELVLQLNGEPLAFHPAPVLDDKRILVPLHRFTEAVGAEAKVLENDGPLVVCREDLCIPLNGGEDSTLEIGGVLYGNLAAFGGPLGLHWEVSMDTLKVHSSGSQEKAGLGIGDLPPVFELPDLYTGEPVSPIAYRGKKTVFYMWASW
;
A
#
# COMPACT_ATOMS: atom_id res chain seq x y z
N MET A 1 -10.13 15.00 8.93
CA MET A 1 -9.60 15.86 10.01
C MET A 1 -8.08 15.83 9.87
N GLY A 2 -7.53 16.63 8.94
CA GLY A 2 -6.13 16.54 8.52
C GLY A 2 -5.18 17.09 9.58
N ARG A 3 -4.09 16.36 9.87
CA ARG A 3 -3.05 16.80 10.79
C ARG A 3 -1.95 17.48 9.98
N ASN A 4 -1.75 18.77 10.23
CA ASN A 4 -0.70 19.56 9.59
C ASN A 4 0.66 19.23 10.23
N LEU A 5 1.54 18.53 9.52
CA LEU A 5 2.95 18.40 9.91
C LEU A 5 3.78 19.49 9.25
N LYS A 6 4.46 20.30 10.07
CA LYS A 6 5.38 21.35 9.63
C LYS A 6 6.79 20.76 9.58
N CYS A 7 7.33 20.52 8.38
CA CYS A 7 8.77 20.29 8.22
C CYS A 7 9.49 21.63 8.05
N ALA A 8 10.50 21.88 8.87
CA ALA A 8 11.32 23.10 8.81
C ALA A 8 12.64 22.79 8.10
N LEU A 9 12.88 23.40 6.93
CA LEU A 9 14.17 23.37 6.24
C LEU A 9 15.02 24.55 6.76
N VAL A 10 16.16 24.25 7.40
CA VAL A 10 17.11 25.27 7.88
C VAL A 10 18.19 25.47 6.82
N VAL A 11 18.17 26.62 6.14
CA VAL A 11 19.24 27.02 5.21
C VAL A 11 20.34 27.71 6.02
N ALA A 12 21.50 27.07 6.18
CA ALA A 12 22.66 27.65 6.84
C ALA A 12 23.34 28.69 5.91
N GLY A 13 23.17 29.97 6.22
CA GLY A 13 23.86 31.06 5.55
C GLY A 13 25.25 31.33 6.14
N LEU A 14 26.25 31.47 5.28
CA LEU A 14 27.63 31.86 5.62
C LEU A 14 27.67 33.31 6.13
N VAL A 15 28.24 33.55 7.32
CA VAL A 15 28.26 34.88 7.96
C VAL A 15 29.47 35.69 7.49
N ALA A 16 29.22 36.79 6.77
CA ALA A 16 30.17 37.90 6.64
C ALA A 16 29.92 38.92 7.76
N PRO A 17 30.96 39.54 8.35
CA PRO A 17 30.77 40.46 9.47
C PRO A 17 30.18 41.78 8.96
N GLY A 18 28.92 42.05 9.31
CA GLY A 18 28.32 43.38 9.12
C GLY A 18 26.91 43.42 8.51
N PHE A 19 26.32 42.29 8.12
CA PHE A 19 24.94 42.26 7.60
C PHE A 19 24.11 41.19 8.32
N VAL A 20 23.18 41.62 9.18
CA VAL A 20 22.14 40.73 9.71
C VAL A 20 21.11 40.53 8.60
N LEU A 21 21.34 39.54 7.74
CA LEU A 21 20.32 39.02 6.82
C LEU A 21 19.30 38.26 7.67
N THR A 22 18.18 38.89 8.00
CA THR A 22 16.99 38.19 8.49
C THR A 22 16.44 37.34 7.35
N GLY A 23 16.95 36.12 7.21
CA GLY A 23 16.45 35.15 6.24
C GLY A 23 14.98 34.87 6.51
N LEU A 24 14.12 35.20 5.55
CA LEU A 24 12.71 34.84 5.58
C LEU A 24 12.62 33.31 5.53
N VAL A 25 12.30 32.68 6.67
CA VAL A 25 12.01 31.24 6.72
C VAL A 25 10.69 31.02 5.96
N ARG A 26 10.80 30.63 4.70
CA ARG A 26 9.64 30.27 3.88
C ARG A 26 9.22 28.87 4.30
N SER A 27 8.21 28.78 5.16
CA SER A 27 7.55 27.52 5.45
C SER A 27 6.79 27.10 4.19
N VAL A 28 7.26 26.05 3.51
CA VAL A 28 6.47 25.42 2.45
C VAL A 28 5.39 24.60 3.15
N GLU A 29 4.14 24.98 2.97
CA GLU A 29 2.99 24.24 3.47
C GLU A 29 2.76 23.06 2.53
N VAL A 30 3.36 21.91 2.86
CA VAL A 30 3.18 20.69 2.09
C VAL A 30 1.82 20.11 2.45
N LYS A 31 0.88 20.12 1.49
CA LYS A 31 -0.47 19.59 1.69
C LYS A 31 -0.42 18.06 1.57
N MET A 32 -0.19 17.41 2.70
CA MET A 32 -0.13 15.96 2.81
C MET A 32 -1.47 15.40 3.30
N GLU A 33 -2.04 14.48 2.53
CA GLU A 33 -3.29 13.80 2.89
C GLU A 33 -2.98 12.36 3.31
N GLU A 34 -3.29 12.02 4.57
CA GLU A 34 -3.17 10.64 5.07
C GLU A 34 -4.20 9.74 4.40
N LEU A 35 -3.75 8.54 4.00
CA LEU A 35 -4.58 7.55 3.32
C LEU A 35 -4.79 6.32 4.20
N VAL A 36 -5.99 5.74 4.11
CA VAL A 36 -6.29 4.41 4.66
C VAL A 36 -5.81 3.35 3.67
N LEU A 37 -4.99 2.39 4.12
CA LEU A 37 -4.52 1.31 3.28
C LEU A 37 -5.52 0.15 3.26
N GLN A 38 -5.86 -0.34 2.06
CA GLN A 38 -6.47 -1.64 1.85
C GLN A 38 -5.52 -2.51 1.02
N LEU A 39 -5.17 -3.67 1.53
CA LEU A 39 -4.30 -4.63 0.85
C LEU A 39 -5.12 -5.87 0.52
N ASN A 40 -5.23 -6.19 -0.77
CA ASN A 40 -5.99 -7.35 -1.28
C ASN A 40 -7.44 -7.39 -0.78
N GLY A 41 -8.08 -6.23 -0.66
CA GLY A 41 -9.46 -6.08 -0.18
C GLY A 41 -9.62 -6.01 1.34
N GLU A 42 -8.56 -6.24 2.12
CA GLU A 42 -8.62 -6.14 3.58
C GLU A 42 -8.09 -4.77 4.07
N PRO A 43 -8.82 -4.06 4.94
CA PRO A 43 -8.34 -2.82 5.54
C PRO A 43 -7.18 -3.11 6.50
N LEU A 44 -6.06 -2.43 6.28
CA LEU A 44 -4.86 -2.59 7.10
C LEU A 44 -4.56 -1.29 7.85
N ALA A 45 -4.60 -1.36 9.18
CA ALA A 45 -4.29 -0.23 10.04
C ALA A 45 -2.78 0.07 9.98
N PHE A 46 -2.41 1.07 9.19
CA PHE A 46 -1.02 1.48 9.02
C PHE A 46 -0.69 2.68 9.90
N HIS A 47 0.34 2.53 10.75
CA HIS A 47 0.91 3.64 11.52
C HIS A 47 2.45 3.61 11.39
N PRO A 48 3.06 4.67 10.84
CA PRO A 48 2.42 5.85 10.25
C PRO A 48 1.62 5.50 8.97
N ALA A 49 0.66 6.35 8.59
CA ALA A 49 -0.19 6.10 7.42
C ALA A 49 0.55 6.39 6.10
N PRO A 50 0.17 5.76 4.98
CA PRO A 50 0.51 6.25 3.65
C PRO A 50 0.01 7.68 3.45
N VAL A 51 0.67 8.42 2.57
CA VAL A 51 0.41 9.84 2.34
C VAL A 51 0.34 10.10 0.85
N LEU A 52 -0.60 10.93 0.42
CA LEU A 52 -0.62 11.54 -0.91
C LEU A 52 0.08 12.90 -0.85
N ASP A 53 1.17 13.05 -1.59
CA ASP A 53 1.96 14.28 -1.69
C ASP A 53 2.18 14.66 -3.17
N ASP A 54 1.52 15.72 -3.64
CA ASP A 54 1.57 16.22 -5.02
C ASP A 54 1.54 15.09 -6.09
N LYS A 55 0.55 14.19 -5.94
CA LYS A 55 0.30 12.99 -6.77
C LYS A 55 1.25 11.81 -6.54
N ARG A 56 2.24 11.94 -5.68
CA ARG A 56 3.08 10.82 -5.24
C ARG A 56 2.38 10.09 -4.10
N ILE A 57 2.29 8.77 -4.23
CA ILE A 57 1.77 7.91 -3.18
C ILE A 57 2.98 7.46 -2.37
N LEU A 58 3.14 8.03 -1.20
CA LEU A 58 4.23 7.76 -0.28
C LEU A 58 3.76 6.73 0.73
N VAL A 59 4.44 5.59 0.78
CA VAL A 59 4.15 4.52 1.76
C VAL A 59 5.32 4.40 2.74
N PRO A 60 5.08 4.18 4.05
CA PRO A 60 6.15 3.93 5.00
C PRO A 60 6.91 2.68 4.59
N LEU A 61 8.17 2.84 4.16
CA LEU A 61 8.83 1.87 3.30
C LEU A 61 8.96 0.50 3.94
N HIS A 62 9.53 0.43 5.15
CA HIS A 62 9.79 -0.84 5.83
C HIS A 62 8.49 -1.59 6.17
N ARG A 63 7.50 -0.89 6.74
CA ARG A 63 6.21 -1.49 7.08
C ARG A 63 5.47 -1.98 5.84
N PHE A 64 5.46 -1.16 4.79
CA PHE A 64 4.73 -1.49 3.55
C PHE A 64 5.35 -2.68 2.85
N THR A 65 6.68 -2.70 2.73
CA THR A 65 7.39 -3.84 2.13
C THR A 65 7.14 -5.13 2.89
N GLU A 66 7.22 -5.11 4.22
CA GLU A 66 6.86 -6.26 5.07
C GLU A 66 5.43 -6.76 4.80
N ALA A 67 4.46 -5.84 4.73
CA ALA A 67 3.06 -6.18 4.51
C ALA A 67 2.80 -6.83 3.14
N VAL A 68 3.57 -6.49 2.11
CA VAL A 68 3.45 -7.07 0.76
C VAL A 68 4.38 -8.26 0.52
N GLY A 69 5.01 -8.79 1.58
CA GLY A 69 5.93 -9.93 1.50
C GLY A 69 7.28 -9.59 0.85
N ALA A 70 7.68 -8.33 0.87
CA ALA A 70 8.95 -7.82 0.38
C ALA A 70 9.81 -7.32 1.57
N GLU A 71 11.06 -6.95 1.28
CA GLU A 71 12.02 -6.43 2.25
C GLU A 71 12.74 -5.21 1.68
N ALA A 72 12.76 -4.10 2.44
CA ALA A 72 13.60 -2.95 2.13
C ALA A 72 14.93 -3.02 2.91
N LYS A 73 16.06 -3.05 2.20
CA LYS A 73 17.41 -3.13 2.80
C LYS A 73 18.46 -2.36 2.00
N VAL A 74 19.56 -2.02 2.63
CA VAL A 74 20.72 -1.40 1.97
C VAL A 74 21.64 -2.52 1.48
N LEU A 75 22.06 -2.47 0.21
CA LEU A 75 23.09 -3.40 -0.28
C LEU A 75 24.43 -3.13 0.40
N GLU A 76 25.28 -4.16 0.51
CA GLU A 76 26.56 -4.14 1.23
C GLU A 76 27.38 -2.86 1.03
N ASN A 77 28.12 -2.44 2.07
CA ASN A 77 29.07 -1.30 2.07
C ASN A 77 28.44 0.04 1.64
N ASP A 78 27.38 0.48 2.33
CA ASP A 78 26.65 1.72 2.00
C ASP A 78 26.15 1.76 0.54
N GLY A 79 25.78 0.60 0.01
CA GLY A 79 25.20 0.46 -1.31
C GLY A 79 23.82 1.11 -1.43
N PRO A 80 23.16 1.00 -2.60
CA PRO A 80 21.84 1.57 -2.77
C PRO A 80 20.82 0.87 -1.87
N LEU A 81 19.85 1.63 -1.39
CA LEU A 81 18.63 1.10 -0.79
C LEU A 81 17.85 0.34 -1.86
N VAL A 82 17.49 -0.91 -1.58
CA VAL A 82 16.74 -1.78 -2.48
C VAL A 82 15.49 -2.30 -1.80
N VAL A 83 14.46 -2.58 -2.60
CA VAL A 83 13.30 -3.37 -2.22
C VAL A 83 13.39 -4.72 -2.91
N CYS A 84 13.46 -5.79 -2.14
CA CYS A 84 13.59 -7.15 -2.66
C CYS A 84 12.33 -7.96 -2.36
N ARG A 85 11.90 -8.80 -3.30
CA ARG A 85 10.94 -9.88 -3.10
C ARG A 85 11.43 -11.10 -3.87
N GLU A 86 11.65 -12.21 -3.17
CA GLU A 86 12.23 -13.42 -3.75
C GLU A 86 13.55 -13.07 -4.48
N ASP A 87 13.66 -13.40 -5.76
CA ASP A 87 14.86 -13.16 -6.57
C ASP A 87 14.89 -11.77 -7.24
N LEU A 88 13.85 -10.96 -7.06
CA LEU A 88 13.75 -9.61 -7.62
C LEU A 88 14.20 -8.56 -6.60
N CYS A 89 15.18 -7.74 -6.94
CA CYS A 89 15.58 -6.56 -6.14
C CYS A 89 15.52 -5.29 -7.00
N ILE A 90 14.82 -4.28 -6.49
CA ILE A 90 14.56 -3.01 -7.17
C ILE A 90 15.33 -1.90 -6.43
N PRO A 91 16.31 -1.24 -7.06
CA PRO A 91 17.01 -0.13 -6.45
C PRO A 91 16.11 1.10 -6.33
N LEU A 92 16.06 1.66 -5.14
CA LEU A 92 15.50 2.98 -4.87
C LEU A 92 16.63 3.98 -5.04
N ASN A 93 16.67 4.64 -6.19
CA ASN A 93 17.64 5.71 -6.44
C ASN A 93 17.34 6.83 -5.43
N GLY A 94 18.23 7.08 -4.46
CA GLY A 94 18.01 7.92 -3.27
C GLY A 94 17.73 9.41 -3.49
N GLY A 95 17.18 9.79 -4.65
CA GLY A 95 16.56 11.08 -4.87
C GLY A 95 15.11 11.13 -4.37
N GLU A 96 14.58 12.36 -4.27
CA GLU A 96 13.22 12.66 -3.80
C GLU A 96 12.12 11.98 -4.63
N ASP A 97 12.43 11.49 -5.82
CA ASP A 97 11.51 10.77 -6.69
C ASP A 97 11.24 9.33 -6.20
N SER A 98 12.18 8.73 -5.45
CA SER A 98 12.04 7.35 -4.96
C SER A 98 11.75 7.28 -3.47
N THR A 99 12.36 8.16 -2.68
CA THR A 99 12.24 8.15 -1.21
C THR A 99 12.17 9.54 -0.62
N LEU A 100 11.44 9.68 0.49
CA LEU A 100 11.31 10.92 1.24
C LEU A 100 11.30 10.64 2.74
N GLU A 101 12.08 11.37 3.52
CA GLU A 101 12.07 11.25 4.98
C GLU A 101 11.14 12.31 5.58
N ILE A 102 10.13 11.88 6.35
CA ILE A 102 9.16 12.76 7.00
C ILE A 102 9.10 12.39 8.48
N GLY A 103 9.48 13.31 9.36
CA GLY A 103 9.42 13.10 10.81
C GLY A 103 10.20 11.87 11.31
N GLY A 104 11.33 11.55 10.67
CA GLY A 104 12.17 10.38 11.00
C GLY A 104 11.66 9.05 10.44
N VAL A 105 10.64 9.07 9.57
CA VAL A 105 10.12 7.89 8.88
C VAL A 105 10.52 7.97 7.42
N LEU A 106 11.13 6.90 6.92
CA LEU A 106 11.46 6.76 5.51
C LEU A 106 10.23 6.29 4.73
N TYR A 107 9.74 7.17 3.86
CA TYR A 107 8.69 6.85 2.90
C TYR A 107 9.30 6.49 1.55
N GLY A 108 8.75 5.48 0.90
CA GLY A 108 9.03 5.15 -0.49
C GLY A 108 7.89 5.62 -1.38
N ASN A 109 8.21 6.17 -2.54
CA ASN A 109 7.24 6.39 -3.60
C ASN A 109 6.80 5.04 -4.15
N LEU A 110 5.52 4.70 -3.98
CA LEU A 110 4.96 3.42 -4.41
C LEU A 110 5.18 3.17 -5.91
N ALA A 111 5.16 4.23 -6.73
CA ALA A 111 5.42 4.11 -8.17
C ALA A 111 6.84 3.65 -8.51
N ALA A 112 7.83 3.88 -7.63
CA ALA A 112 9.22 3.53 -7.88
C ALA A 112 9.49 2.02 -7.81
N PHE A 113 8.68 1.27 -7.06
CA PHE A 113 8.92 -0.17 -6.84
C PHE A 113 7.67 -1.05 -6.93
N GLY A 114 6.47 -0.49 -6.78
CA GLY A 114 5.23 -1.27 -6.75
C GLY A 114 4.95 -2.01 -8.06
N GLY A 115 5.15 -1.35 -9.20
CA GLY A 115 4.90 -1.96 -10.52
C GLY A 115 5.77 -3.20 -10.78
N PRO A 116 7.11 -3.11 -10.62
CA PRO A 116 7.99 -4.28 -10.74
C PRO A 116 7.70 -5.39 -9.72
N LEU A 117 7.20 -5.06 -8.52
CA LEU A 117 6.69 -6.05 -7.56
C LEU A 117 5.34 -6.66 -7.98
N GLY A 118 4.78 -6.32 -9.14
CA GLY A 118 3.44 -6.78 -9.52
C GLY A 118 2.38 -6.30 -8.52
N LEU A 119 2.50 -5.07 -8.04
CA LEU A 119 1.44 -4.41 -7.29
C LEU A 119 0.65 -3.53 -8.26
N HIS A 120 -0.67 -3.59 -8.15
CA HIS A 120 -1.59 -2.65 -8.76
C HIS A 120 -2.23 -1.83 -7.67
N TRP A 121 -2.39 -0.54 -7.90
CA TRP A 121 -2.99 0.34 -6.89
C TRP A 121 -3.91 1.38 -7.51
N GLU A 122 -4.89 1.77 -6.71
CA GLU A 122 -5.77 2.90 -6.99
C GLU A 122 -5.96 3.73 -5.73
N VAL A 123 -6.15 5.03 -5.90
CA VAL A 123 -6.55 5.93 -4.81
C VAL A 123 -7.99 6.34 -5.07
N SER A 124 -8.86 6.10 -4.08
CA SER A 124 -10.26 6.52 -4.12
C SER A 124 -10.60 7.27 -2.84
N MET A 125 -10.97 8.55 -2.98
CA MET A 125 -11.17 9.48 -1.86
C MET A 125 -9.94 9.56 -0.95
N ASP A 126 -9.96 8.87 0.19
CA ASP A 126 -8.91 8.81 1.21
C ASP A 126 -8.31 7.41 1.34
N THR A 127 -8.66 6.48 0.45
CA THR A 127 -8.27 5.08 0.55
C THR A 127 -7.30 4.72 -0.57
N LEU A 128 -6.13 4.22 -0.19
CA LEU A 128 -5.18 3.56 -1.08
C LEU A 128 -5.50 2.06 -1.11
N LYS A 129 -6.00 1.58 -2.25
CA LYS A 129 -6.17 0.14 -2.48
C LYS A 129 -4.96 -0.41 -3.23
N VAL A 130 -4.40 -1.50 -2.73
CA VAL A 130 -3.27 -2.20 -3.32
C VAL A 130 -3.65 -3.67 -3.50
N HIS A 131 -3.39 -4.20 -4.69
CA HIS A 131 -3.58 -5.60 -5.06
C HIS A 131 -2.26 -6.18 -5.54
N SER A 132 -1.89 -7.37 -5.10
CA SER A 132 -0.74 -8.08 -5.65
C SER A 132 -1.17 -9.03 -6.77
N SER A 133 -0.49 -8.99 -7.92
CA SER A 133 -0.75 -9.88 -9.07
C SER A 133 -0.47 -11.37 -8.78
N GLY A 134 0.02 -11.71 -7.58
CA GLY A 134 0.16 -13.09 -7.08
C GLY A 134 -0.73 -13.42 -5.90
N SER A 135 -1.38 -12.44 -5.27
CA SER A 135 -2.45 -12.72 -4.32
C SER A 135 -3.68 -13.06 -5.15
N GLN A 136 -3.95 -14.36 -5.31
CA GLN A 136 -5.34 -14.76 -5.45
C GLN A 136 -6.09 -14.04 -4.33
N GLU A 137 -7.03 -13.12 -4.65
CA GLU A 137 -8.23 -12.99 -3.81
C GLU A 137 -8.61 -14.43 -3.49
N LYS A 138 -8.58 -14.87 -2.22
CA LYS A 138 -8.76 -16.28 -1.84
C LYS A 138 -9.79 -16.93 -2.77
N ALA A 139 -9.31 -17.61 -3.81
CA ALA A 139 -10.17 -18.08 -4.90
C ALA A 139 -10.70 -19.47 -4.52
N GLY A 140 -10.98 -19.64 -3.23
CA GLY A 140 -11.17 -20.91 -2.58
C GLY A 140 -11.52 -20.72 -1.11
N LEU A 141 -12.47 -21.53 -0.68
CA LEU A 141 -12.87 -21.67 0.71
C LEU A 141 -11.89 -22.62 1.40
N GLY A 142 -11.29 -22.21 2.52
CA GLY A 142 -10.51 -23.09 3.37
C GLY A 142 -11.39 -24.06 4.17
N ILE A 143 -10.77 -25.07 4.79
CA ILE A 143 -11.46 -25.95 5.74
C ILE A 143 -11.94 -25.10 6.93
N GLY A 144 -13.27 -24.94 7.06
CA GLY A 144 -13.90 -24.14 8.11
C GLY A 144 -14.42 -22.78 7.66
N ASP A 145 -14.07 -22.32 6.45
CA ASP A 145 -14.62 -21.09 5.88
C ASP A 145 -16.09 -21.32 5.48
N LEU A 146 -16.94 -20.32 5.75
CA LEU A 146 -18.34 -20.34 5.30
C LEU A 146 -18.40 -20.03 3.81
N PRO A 147 -19.11 -20.83 2.98
CA PRO A 147 -19.32 -20.48 1.59
C PRO A 147 -20.08 -19.15 1.47
N PRO A 148 -19.80 -18.35 0.43
CA PRO A 148 -20.59 -17.16 0.14
C PRO A 148 -22.06 -17.54 0.00
N VAL A 149 -22.94 -16.69 0.52
CA VAL A 149 -24.39 -16.88 0.42
C VAL A 149 -24.84 -16.39 -0.95
N PHE A 150 -25.28 -17.32 -1.78
CA PHE A 150 -25.90 -17.05 -3.07
C PHE A 150 -27.17 -17.89 -3.20
N GLU A 151 -28.06 -17.56 -4.13
CA GLU A 151 -29.23 -18.37 -4.45
C GLU A 151 -29.06 -18.95 -5.86
N LEU A 152 -29.25 -20.26 -5.99
CA LEU A 152 -29.33 -20.93 -7.29
C LEU A 152 -30.72 -21.52 -7.46
N PRO A 153 -31.27 -21.53 -8.69
CA PRO A 153 -32.48 -22.28 -8.97
C PRO A 153 -32.22 -23.78 -8.80
N ASP A 154 -33.12 -24.47 -8.12
CA ASP A 154 -33.16 -25.93 -8.13
C ASP A 154 -33.37 -26.43 -9.57
N LEU A 155 -32.62 -27.46 -9.98
CA LEU A 155 -32.66 -27.97 -11.36
C LEU A 155 -34.01 -28.60 -11.74
N TYR A 156 -34.79 -29.06 -10.76
CA TYR A 156 -36.04 -29.78 -10.99
C TYR A 156 -37.27 -28.94 -10.67
N THR A 157 -37.19 -28.06 -9.67
CA THR A 157 -38.33 -27.21 -9.25
C THR A 157 -38.21 -25.77 -9.73
N GLY A 158 -37.01 -25.29 -10.08
CA GLY A 158 -36.76 -23.90 -10.42
C GLY A 158 -36.83 -22.93 -9.24
N GLU A 159 -37.17 -23.43 -8.04
CA GLU A 159 -37.27 -22.62 -6.83
C GLU A 159 -35.88 -22.16 -6.37
N PRO A 160 -35.75 -20.96 -5.79
CA PRO A 160 -34.48 -20.49 -5.23
C PRO A 160 -34.04 -21.39 -4.07
N VAL A 161 -32.81 -21.88 -4.12
CA VAL A 161 -32.21 -22.67 -3.06
C VAL A 161 -30.90 -22.02 -2.61
N SER A 162 -30.78 -21.84 -1.29
CA SER A 162 -29.57 -21.31 -0.65
C SER A 162 -28.63 -22.44 -0.18
N PRO A 163 -27.30 -22.29 -0.30
CA PRO A 163 -26.29 -23.16 0.30
C PRO A 163 -26.45 -23.36 1.81
N ILE A 164 -27.11 -22.42 2.51
CA ILE A 164 -27.38 -22.52 3.96
C ILE A 164 -28.21 -23.77 4.30
N ALA A 165 -29.12 -24.19 3.41
CA ALA A 165 -29.96 -25.38 3.61
C ALA A 165 -29.16 -26.70 3.63
N TYR A 166 -27.89 -26.64 3.21
CA TYR A 166 -26.98 -27.78 3.13
C TYR A 166 -25.90 -27.76 4.24
N ARG A 167 -25.97 -26.82 5.19
CA ARG A 167 -25.04 -26.80 6.34
C ARG A 167 -25.09 -28.11 7.13
N GLY A 168 -23.91 -28.63 7.48
CA GLY A 168 -23.75 -29.88 8.22
C GLY A 168 -23.97 -31.15 7.39
N LYS A 169 -24.25 -31.03 6.10
CA LYS A 169 -24.38 -32.16 5.17
C LYS A 169 -23.12 -32.28 4.31
N LYS A 170 -22.77 -33.50 3.91
CA LYS A 170 -21.72 -33.72 2.91
C LYS A 170 -22.28 -33.27 1.56
N THR A 171 -21.77 -32.16 1.04
CA THR A 171 -22.26 -31.51 -0.18
C THR A 171 -21.10 -31.19 -1.11
N VAL A 172 -21.28 -31.47 -2.41
CA VAL A 172 -20.32 -31.12 -3.46
C VAL A 172 -20.96 -30.03 -4.32
N PHE A 173 -20.30 -28.89 -4.41
CA PHE A 173 -20.64 -27.85 -5.37
C PHE A 173 -19.78 -28.05 -6.61
N TYR A 174 -20.42 -28.14 -7.77
CA TYR A 174 -19.75 -28.25 -9.05
C TYR A 174 -20.28 -27.15 -9.97
N MET A 175 -19.38 -26.36 -10.55
CA MET A 175 -19.72 -25.30 -11.47
C MET A 175 -18.89 -25.50 -12.74
N TRP A 176 -19.55 -25.43 -13.89
CA TRP A 176 -18.93 -25.58 -15.20
C TRP A 176 -19.42 -24.45 -16.11
N ALA A 177 -18.49 -23.88 -16.86
CA ALA A 177 -18.78 -22.95 -17.93
C ALA A 177 -18.09 -23.47 -19.20
N SER A 178 -18.83 -23.54 -20.31
CA SER A 178 -18.24 -23.70 -21.64
C SER A 178 -18.19 -22.34 -22.32
N TRP A 179 -17.02 -22.02 -22.86
CA TRP A 179 -16.80 -20.92 -23.79
C TRP A 179 -16.96 -21.39 -25.23
#